data_AF-A0A271J452-F1
#
_entry.id   AF-A0A271J452-F1
#
_cell.length_a   1.000
_cell.length_b   1.000
_cell.length_c   1.000
_cell.angle_alpha   90.00
_cell.angle_beta   90.00
_cell.angle_gamma   90.00
#
_symmetry.space_group_name_H-M   'P 1'
#
loop_
_entity.id
_entity.type
_entity.pdbx_description
1 polymer ?
#
loop_
_entity_poly.entity_id
_entity_poly.type
_entity_poly.pdbx_seq_one_letter_code
_entity_poly.pdbx_strand_id
1 'polypeptide(L)'
;MFGPVPGVPIGTLFDDRIALSVAGVHRPRRAGICGRATEGAESIILNCAFVDDEDRGATVLYTGSGARHPRTGRQIGDQSLTRSNLALAESARRRLPVRLSRGVGRGVWRPPEAGYRYDGLYTVEDYVADTGADGYRIWRFRLVAVPGAWIGDRG
;
A
#
# COMPACT_ATOMS: atom_id res chain seq x y z
N MET A 1 2.63 13.97 -5.62
CA MET A 1 1.41 13.99 -6.47
C MET A 1 0.40 13.01 -5.91
N PHE A 2 -0.80 13.48 -5.58
CA PHE A 2 -1.93 12.66 -5.16
C PHE A 2 -2.87 12.41 -6.35
N GLY A 3 -3.61 11.30 -6.30
CA GLY A 3 -4.56 10.93 -7.36
C GLY A 3 -3.93 10.13 -8.51
N PRO A 4 -4.63 10.04 -9.66
CA PRO A 4 -4.20 9.22 -10.79
C PRO A 4 -2.96 9.81 -11.47
N VAL A 5 -2.22 8.96 -12.18
CA VAL A 5 -1.09 9.40 -13.00
C VAL A 5 -1.56 9.59 -14.45
N PRO A 6 -1.37 10.77 -15.06
CA PRO A 6 -1.71 11.00 -16.46
C PRO A 6 -1.08 9.96 -17.39
N GLY A 7 -1.89 9.39 -18.30
CA GLY A 7 -1.43 8.39 -19.27
C GLY A 7 -1.24 6.97 -18.71
N VAL A 8 -1.50 6.74 -17.42
CA VAL A 8 -1.41 5.41 -16.81
C VAL A 8 -2.81 4.93 -16.38
N PRO A 9 -3.49 4.11 -17.19
CA PRO A 9 -4.81 3.60 -16.86
C PRO A 9 -4.77 2.59 -15.70
N ILE A 10 -5.89 2.46 -14.99
CA ILE A 10 -6.10 1.37 -14.02
C ILE A 10 -6.00 0.03 -14.76
N GLY A 11 -5.28 -0.91 -14.18
CA GLY A 11 -4.99 -2.22 -14.76
C GLY A 11 -3.64 -2.30 -15.48
N THR A 12 -2.92 -1.20 -15.66
CA THR A 12 -1.57 -1.23 -16.24
C THR A 12 -0.64 -2.16 -15.46
N LEU A 13 0.03 -3.05 -16.20
CA LEU A 13 1.06 -3.95 -15.68
C LEU A 13 2.44 -3.31 -15.80
N PHE A 14 3.29 -3.62 -14.83
CA PHE A 14 4.68 -3.17 -14.73
C PHE A 14 5.55 -4.36 -14.37
N ASP A 15 6.64 -4.56 -15.11
CA ASP A 15 7.54 -5.69 -14.90
C ASP A 15 8.21 -5.65 -13.52
N ASP A 16 8.54 -4.45 -13.03
CA ASP A 16 9.26 -4.28 -11.78
C ASP A 16 9.00 -2.94 -11.07
N ARG A 17 9.71 -2.76 -9.95
CA ARG A 17 9.69 -1.54 -9.13
C ARG A 17 10.33 -0.33 -9.82
N ILE A 18 11.18 -0.54 -10.81
CA ILE A 18 11.82 0.53 -11.59
C ILE A 18 10.80 1.09 -12.58
N ALA A 19 10.08 0.23 -13.31
CA ALA A 19 9.03 0.62 -14.24
C ALA A 19 7.92 1.43 -13.53
N LEU A 20 7.47 0.99 -12.35
CA LEU A 20 6.55 1.74 -11.49
C LEU A 20 7.09 3.13 -11.11
N SER A 21 8.39 3.21 -10.80
CA SER A 21 9.05 4.46 -10.42
C SER A 21 9.17 5.42 -11.60
N VAL A 22 9.55 4.92 -12.78
CA VAL A 22 9.69 5.73 -14.00
C VAL A 22 8.32 6.24 -14.46
N ALA A 23 7.29 5.41 -14.37
CA ALA A 23 5.91 5.81 -14.68
C ALA A 23 5.31 6.76 -13.63
N GLY A 24 5.98 7.01 -12.49
CA GLY A 24 5.47 7.90 -11.44
C GLY A 24 4.34 7.32 -10.58
N VAL A 25 3.92 6.07 -10.82
CA VAL A 25 2.87 5.39 -10.05
C VAL A 25 3.32 5.18 -8.61
N HIS A 26 4.52 4.63 -8.41
CA HIS A 26 5.14 4.43 -7.11
C HIS A 26 6.66 4.67 -7.18
N ARG A 27 7.09 5.85 -6.72
CA ARG A 27 8.48 6.34 -6.87
C ARG A 27 9.54 5.54 -6.09
N PRO A 28 9.30 5.04 -4.87
CA PRO A 28 10.31 4.27 -4.15
C PRO A 28 10.61 2.94 -4.84
N ARG A 29 11.89 2.59 -4.98
CA ARG A 29 12.32 1.32 -5.58
C ARG A 29 12.24 0.12 -4.64
N ARG A 30 12.14 0.36 -3.32
CA ARG A 30 12.09 -0.69 -2.28
C ARG A 30 10.92 -0.51 -1.31
N ALA A 31 10.80 0.67 -0.71
CA ALA A 31 9.80 0.95 0.32
C ALA A 31 8.36 0.68 -0.17
N GLY A 32 7.54 0.06 0.68
CA GLY A 32 6.14 -0.24 0.36
C GLY A 32 5.25 1.00 0.30
N ILE A 33 5.62 2.08 1.00
CA ILE A 33 4.85 3.33 1.09
C ILE A 33 5.66 4.46 0.45
N CYS A 34 5.02 5.25 -0.40
CA CYS A 34 5.54 6.52 -0.92
C CYS A 34 4.78 7.68 -0.28
N GLY A 35 5.47 8.56 0.44
CA GLY A 35 4.84 9.71 1.06
C GLY A 35 5.78 10.49 1.97
N ARG A 36 5.28 11.62 2.46
CA ARG A 36 5.97 12.45 3.46
C ARG A 36 5.02 12.69 4.63
N ALA A 37 5.58 12.62 5.84
CA ALA A 37 4.81 12.78 7.08
C ALA A 37 4.05 14.11 7.18
N THR A 38 4.45 15.16 6.45
CA THR A 38 3.81 16.48 6.47
C THR A 38 2.75 16.66 5.38
N GLU A 39 2.73 15.79 4.37
CA GLU A 39 1.92 15.94 3.16
C GLU A 39 0.86 14.85 3.03
N GLY A 40 1.24 13.60 3.34
CA GLY A 40 0.42 12.41 3.12
C GLY A 40 1.18 11.32 2.34
N ALA A 41 0.55 10.14 2.25
CA ALA A 41 0.96 9.04 1.39
C ALA A 41 0.32 9.16 0.01
N GLU A 42 1.16 9.04 -1.02
CA GLU A 42 0.76 9.15 -2.43
C GLU A 42 0.43 7.77 -3.04
N SER A 43 1.18 6.75 -2.64
CA SER A 43 1.08 5.39 -3.21
C SER A 43 1.58 4.32 -2.25
N ILE A 44 1.02 3.11 -2.38
CA ILE A 44 1.46 1.91 -1.69
C ILE A 44 1.61 0.73 -2.64
N ILE A 45 2.48 -0.21 -2.25
CA ILE A 45 2.63 -1.53 -2.84
C ILE A 45 2.04 -2.56 -1.89
N LEU A 46 1.17 -3.43 -2.41
CA LEU A 46 0.57 -4.54 -1.67
C LEU A 46 0.97 -5.87 -2.31
N ASN A 47 1.85 -6.60 -1.62
CA ASN A 47 2.27 -7.96 -1.99
C ASN A 47 1.99 -8.95 -0.85
N CYS A 48 1.18 -8.55 0.15
CA CYS A 48 0.97 -9.26 1.41
C CYS A 48 2.30 -9.72 2.05
N ALA A 49 3.23 -8.76 2.18
CA ALA A 49 4.60 -9.02 2.61
C ALA A 49 4.74 -9.09 4.14
N PHE A 50 3.71 -8.64 4.85
CA PHE A 50 3.52 -8.85 6.28
C PHE A 50 2.45 -9.92 6.48
N VAL A 51 2.65 -10.77 7.49
CA VAL A 51 1.67 -11.81 7.86
C VAL A 51 0.31 -11.23 8.25
N ASP A 52 0.33 -9.97 8.70
CA ASP A 52 -0.83 -9.22 9.15
C ASP A 52 -1.58 -8.49 8.02
N ASP A 53 -1.06 -8.49 6.79
CA ASP A 53 -1.76 -7.87 5.65
C ASP A 53 -3.01 -8.68 5.26
N GLU A 54 -4.14 -7.99 5.03
CA GLU A 54 -5.36 -8.60 4.50
C GLU A 54 -5.83 -7.87 3.25
N ASP A 55 -5.92 -8.58 2.14
CA ASP A 55 -6.37 -8.03 0.87
C ASP A 55 -7.70 -8.67 0.45
N ARG A 56 -8.78 -7.89 0.52
CA ARG A 56 -10.13 -8.30 0.11
C ARG A 56 -10.59 -7.55 -1.15
N GLY A 57 -9.65 -7.04 -1.94
CA GLY A 57 -9.94 -6.30 -3.17
C GLY A 57 -10.37 -4.86 -2.88
N ALA A 58 -11.67 -4.66 -2.63
CA ALA A 58 -12.24 -3.34 -2.35
C ALA A 58 -11.81 -2.79 -0.98
N THR A 59 -11.51 -3.67 -0.04
CA THR A 59 -11.02 -3.31 1.30
C THR A 59 -9.68 -3.98 1.54
N VAL A 60 -8.72 -3.22 2.05
CA VAL A 60 -7.39 -3.69 2.42
C VAL A 60 -7.11 -3.28 3.85
N LEU A 61 -6.58 -4.20 4.65
CA LEU A 61 -6.00 -3.88 5.95
C LEU A 61 -4.48 -3.99 5.81
N TYR A 62 -3.83 -2.84 5.70
CA TYR A 62 -2.43 -2.71 5.36
C TYR A 62 -1.57 -2.54 6.62
N THR A 63 -0.48 -3.30 6.69
CA THR A 63 0.47 -3.20 7.80
C THR A 63 1.50 -2.11 7.53
N GLY A 64 1.72 -1.25 8.52
CA GLY A 64 2.73 -0.21 8.51
C GLY A 64 4.14 -0.76 8.28
N SER A 65 5.05 0.14 7.96
CA SER A 65 6.46 -0.18 7.74
C SER A 65 7.29 -0.11 9.03
N GLY A 66 8.42 -0.81 9.05
CA GLY A 66 9.43 -0.73 10.11
C GLY A 66 9.55 -1.98 10.95
N ALA A 67 10.66 -2.09 11.68
CA ALA A 67 11.00 -3.20 12.59
C ALA A 67 10.77 -4.61 11.98
N ARG A 68 11.13 -4.76 10.69
CA ARG A 68 11.00 -6.00 9.92
C ARG A 68 12.37 -6.60 9.64
N HIS A 69 12.52 -7.90 9.88
CA HIS A 69 13.75 -8.61 9.55
C HIS A 69 13.90 -8.75 8.02
N PRO A 70 15.06 -8.36 7.43
CA PRO A 70 15.20 -8.25 5.99
C PRO A 70 15.15 -9.60 5.26
N ARG A 71 15.52 -10.71 5.92
CA ARG A 71 15.57 -12.04 5.31
C ARG A 71 14.26 -12.83 5.46
N THR A 72 13.65 -12.77 6.64
CA THR A 72 12.46 -13.59 6.97
C THR A 72 11.17 -12.82 6.76
N GLY A 73 11.23 -11.49 6.71
CA GLY A 73 10.06 -10.63 6.58
C GLY A 73 9.18 -10.55 7.83
N ARG A 74 9.57 -11.23 8.92
CA ARG A 74 8.89 -11.21 10.22
C ARG A 74 9.16 -9.91 10.97
N GLN A 75 8.22 -9.53 11.82
CA GLN A 75 8.38 -8.38 12.72
C GLN A 75 9.37 -8.76 13.83
N ILE A 76 10.27 -7.83 14.19
CA ILE A 76 11.35 -8.01 15.19
C ILE A 76 11.37 -6.89 16.24
N GLY A 77 10.28 -6.14 16.34
CA GLY A 77 10.15 -4.99 17.23
C GLY A 77 8.92 -4.16 16.92
N ASP A 78 8.61 -3.25 17.83
CA ASP A 78 7.46 -2.36 17.69
C ASP A 78 7.61 -1.38 16.54
N GLN A 79 6.55 -1.24 15.75
CA GLN A 79 6.43 -0.16 14.79
C GLN A 79 6.14 1.17 15.48
N SER A 80 6.60 2.25 14.85
CA SER A 80 6.38 3.62 15.28
C SER A 80 5.49 4.35 14.27
N LEU A 81 4.62 5.24 14.76
CA LEU A 81 3.81 6.12 13.91
C LEU A 81 4.64 7.32 13.44
N THR A 82 5.65 7.06 12.63
CA THR A 82 6.56 8.09 12.11
C THR A 82 6.78 7.88 10.61
N ARG A 83 7.40 8.86 9.95
CA ARG A 83 7.80 8.78 8.53
C ARG A 83 6.64 8.34 7.63
N SER A 84 6.75 7.18 6.97
CA SER A 84 5.76 6.62 6.05
C SER A 84 4.45 6.20 6.73
N ASN A 85 4.52 5.71 7.96
CA ASN A 85 3.32 5.35 8.72
C ASN A 85 2.54 6.62 9.08
N LEU A 86 3.26 7.67 9.47
CA LEU A 86 2.66 8.99 9.71
C LEU A 86 2.12 9.62 8.40
N ALA A 87 2.75 9.35 7.26
CA ALA A 87 2.22 9.79 5.96
C ALA A 87 0.86 9.14 5.63
N LEU A 88 0.67 7.84 5.92
CA LEU A 88 -0.64 7.19 5.77
C LEU A 88 -1.67 7.73 6.77
N ALA A 89 -1.28 7.99 8.01
CA ALA A 89 -2.15 8.62 9.01
C ALA A 89 -2.59 10.03 8.57
N GLU A 90 -1.68 10.82 7.98
CA GLU A 90 -2.04 12.12 7.39
C GLU A 90 -2.99 11.98 6.19
N SER A 91 -2.80 10.97 5.33
CA SER A 91 -3.76 10.68 4.27
C SER A 91 -5.14 10.33 4.81
N ALA A 92 -5.22 9.60 5.93
CA ALA A 92 -6.49 9.32 6.60
C ALA A 92 -7.15 10.60 7.10
N ARG A 93 -6.39 11.43 7.84
CA ARG A 93 -6.87 12.69 8.40
C ARG A 93 -7.40 13.66 7.34
N ARG A 94 -6.74 13.70 6.17
CA ARG A 94 -7.07 14.62 5.07
C ARG A 94 -7.92 13.99 3.97
N ARG A 95 -8.30 12.71 4.09
CA ARG A 95 -9.00 11.93 3.06
C ARG A 95 -8.31 11.99 1.69
N LEU A 96 -6.98 11.92 1.68
CA LEU A 96 -6.20 11.98 0.45
C LEU A 96 -6.24 10.64 -0.29
N PRO A 97 -6.36 10.64 -1.63
CA PRO A 97 -6.32 9.41 -2.41
C PRO A 97 -4.91 8.83 -2.43
N VAL A 98 -4.84 7.51 -2.21
CA VAL A 98 -3.62 6.71 -2.23
C VAL A 98 -3.71 5.74 -3.42
N ARG A 99 -2.72 5.79 -4.32
CA ARG A 99 -2.62 4.79 -5.39
C ARG A 99 -2.19 3.43 -4.81
N LEU A 100 -2.87 2.36 -5.20
CA LEU A 100 -2.51 1.01 -4.78
C LEU A 100 -2.01 0.22 -6.00
N SER A 101 -0.83 -0.38 -5.89
CA SER A 101 -0.37 -1.38 -6.87
C SER A 101 -0.20 -2.74 -6.20
N ARG A 102 -0.81 -3.78 -6.78
CA ARG A 102 -0.69 -5.16 -6.31
C ARG A 102 0.43 -5.86 -7.04
N GLY A 103 1.31 -6.53 -6.31
CA GLY A 103 2.31 -7.42 -6.91
C GLY A 103 1.92 -8.89 -6.74
N VAL A 104 2.83 -9.76 -7.17
CA VAL A 104 2.73 -11.20 -6.86
C VAL A 104 2.77 -11.44 -5.35
N GLY A 105 1.94 -12.37 -4.86
CA GLY A 105 1.93 -12.74 -3.44
C GLY A 105 0.78 -13.67 -3.08
N ARG A 106 1.02 -14.58 -2.12
CA ARG A 106 -0.08 -15.37 -1.51
C ARG A 106 -0.92 -14.43 -0.67
N GLY A 107 -2.25 -14.54 -0.78
CA GLY A 107 -3.19 -13.69 -0.05
C GLY A 107 -3.43 -12.32 -0.70
N VAL A 108 -2.78 -12.00 -1.82
CA VAL A 108 -3.12 -10.84 -2.64
C VAL A 108 -4.41 -11.15 -3.40
N TRP A 109 -5.33 -10.20 -3.47
CA TRP A 109 -6.57 -10.34 -4.24
C TRP A 109 -6.29 -10.19 -5.73
N ARG A 110 -6.63 -11.23 -6.52
CA ARG A 110 -6.40 -11.29 -7.97
C ARG A 110 -4.99 -10.82 -8.37
N PRO A 111 -3.91 -11.45 -7.88
CA PRO A 111 -2.56 -11.00 -8.15
C PRO A 111 -2.26 -11.02 -9.67
N PRO A 112 -1.40 -10.13 -10.18
CA PRO A 112 -0.87 -10.31 -11.53
C PRO A 112 -0.02 -11.58 -11.61
N GLU A 113 0.15 -12.14 -12.81
CA GLU A 113 1.00 -13.33 -13.02
C GLU A 113 2.48 -13.04 -12.73
N ALA A 114 2.92 -11.83 -13.04
CA ALA A 114 4.26 -11.32 -12.77
C ALA A 114 4.23 -9.82 -12.49
N GLY A 115 5.31 -9.31 -11.88
CA GLY A 115 5.49 -7.88 -11.66
C GLY A 115 4.41 -7.27 -10.76
N TYR A 116 3.86 -6.13 -11.20
CA TYR A 116 2.91 -5.30 -10.47
C TYR A 116 1.78 -4.81 -11.37
N ARG A 117 0.58 -4.66 -10.81
CA ARG A 117 -0.57 -4.05 -11.48
C ARG A 117 -1.02 -2.81 -10.70
N TYR A 118 -1.23 -1.69 -11.40
CA TYR A 118 -1.83 -0.51 -10.80
C TYR A 118 -3.34 -0.69 -10.68
N ASP A 119 -3.85 -0.84 -9.46
CA ASP A 119 -5.23 -1.21 -9.19
C ASP A 119 -6.15 -0.02 -8.89
N GLY A 120 -5.61 1.19 -8.92
CA GLY A 120 -6.35 2.44 -8.81
C GLY A 120 -6.19 3.13 -7.46
N LEU A 121 -7.24 3.87 -7.07
CA LEU A 121 -7.24 4.78 -5.93
C LEU A 121 -8.01 4.20 -4.75
N TYR A 122 -7.45 4.39 -3.57
CA TYR A 122 -8.02 4.02 -2.29
C TYR A 122 -7.97 5.21 -1.33
N THR A 123 -8.89 5.28 -0.37
CA THR A 123 -8.82 6.19 0.78
C THR A 123 -8.44 5.40 2.02
N VAL A 124 -7.63 6.01 2.90
CA VAL A 124 -7.41 5.45 4.24
C VAL A 124 -8.57 5.93 5.12
N GLU A 125 -9.45 5.02 5.53
CA GLU A 125 -10.64 5.39 6.30
C GLU A 125 -10.36 5.47 7.81
N ASP A 126 -9.49 4.59 8.31
CA ASP A 126 -9.05 4.57 9.70
C ASP A 126 -7.68 3.89 9.85
N TYR A 127 -7.08 4.05 11.03
CA TYR A 127 -5.86 3.37 11.41
C TYR A 127 -5.79 3.16 12.93
N VAL A 128 -5.11 2.10 13.35
CA VAL A 128 -5.02 1.70 14.76
C VAL A 128 -3.66 1.07 15.06
N ALA A 129 -3.16 1.24 16.29
CA ALA A 129 -2.05 0.45 16.81
C ALA A 129 -2.59 -0.87 17.35
N ASP A 130 -2.03 -1.99 16.90
CA ASP A 130 -2.47 -3.33 17.29
C ASP A 130 -1.26 -4.22 17.61
N THR A 131 -1.49 -5.38 18.21
CA THR A 131 -0.46 -6.41 18.41
C THR A 131 -0.50 -7.37 17.21
N GLY A 132 0.55 -7.36 16.40
CA GLY A 132 0.66 -8.24 15.23
C GLY A 132 0.90 -9.70 15.61
N ALA A 133 0.81 -10.61 14.64
CA ALA A 133 0.97 -12.05 14.86
C ALA A 133 2.34 -12.46 15.43
N ASP A 134 3.34 -11.60 15.30
CA ASP A 134 4.69 -11.77 15.88
C ASP A 134 4.81 -11.23 17.32
N GLY A 135 3.73 -10.73 17.93
CA GLY A 135 3.70 -10.23 19.31
C GLY A 135 4.21 -8.79 19.51
N TYR A 136 4.53 -8.09 18.43
CA TYR A 136 4.97 -6.69 18.46
C TYR A 136 3.86 -5.75 18.02
N ARG A 137 3.96 -4.49 18.46
CA ARG A 137 3.07 -3.43 18.00
C ARG A 137 3.24 -3.20 16.50
N ILE A 138 2.13 -3.20 15.77
CA ILE A 138 2.03 -2.82 14.36
C ILE A 138 1.04 -1.67 14.20
N TRP A 139 1.17 -0.90 13.12
CA TRP A 139 0.15 0.06 12.72
C TRP A 139 -0.67 -0.52 11.58
N ARG A 140 -1.97 -0.68 11.78
CA ARG A 140 -2.89 -1.19 10.75
C ARG A 140 -3.65 -0.01 10.14
N PHE A 141 -3.73 0.02 8.82
CA PHE A 141 -4.44 1.06 8.06
C PHE A 141 -5.53 0.40 7.24
N ARG A 142 -6.80 0.79 7.45
CA ARG A 142 -7.90 0.29 6.61
C ARG A 142 -8.03 1.18 5.39
N LEU A 143 -7.78 0.61 4.23
CA LEU A 143 -8.00 1.27 2.94
C LEU A 143 -9.27 0.75 2.28
N VAL A 144 -10.03 1.67 1.69
CA VAL A 144 -11.24 1.36 0.92
C VAL A 144 -11.08 1.92 -0.48
N ALA A 145 -11.43 1.10 -1.47
CA ALA A 145 -11.36 1.48 -2.87
C ALA A 145 -12.32 2.64 -3.16
N VAL A 146 -11.85 3.60 -3.96
CA VAL A 146 -12.68 4.72 -4.40
C VAL A 146 -13.58 4.25 -5.55
N PRO A 147 -14.91 4.32 -5.43
CA PRO A 147 -15.84 3.91 -6.48
C PRO A 147 -15.55 4.62 -7.81
N GLY A 148 -15.57 3.85 -8.90
CA GLY A 148 -15.25 4.30 -10.26
C GLY A 148 -13.75 4.53 -10.52
N ALA A 149 -12.89 4.39 -9.51
CA ALA A 149 -11.47 4.70 -9.59
C ALA A 149 -10.57 3.53 -9.17
N TRP A 150 -11.08 2.30 -9.19
CA TRP A 150 -10.29 1.09 -8.95
C TRP A 150 -10.69 -0.05 -9.89
N ILE A 151 -9.86 -1.10 -9.94
CA ILE A 151 -9.99 -2.14 -10.95
C ILE A 151 -11.22 -3.03 -10.78
N GLY A 152 -11.71 -3.28 -9.56
CA GLY A 152 -12.80 -4.23 -9.35
C GLY A 152 -14.18 -3.74 -9.78
N ASP A 153 -14.33 -2.46 -10.11
CA ASP A 153 -15.53 -1.94 -10.78
C ASP A 153 -15.54 -2.25 -12.29
N ARG A 154 -14.41 -2.73 -12.82
CA ARG A 154 -14.25 -3.14 -14.20
C ARG A 154 -14.35 -4.68 -14.21
N GLY A 155 -15.44 -5.19 -14.80
CA GLY A 155 -15.78 -6.62 -14.83
C GLY A 155 -14.67 -7.52 -15.36
#